data_AF-A0A820XPQ8-F1
#
_entry.id   AF-A0A820XPQ8-F1
#
_cell.length_a   1.000
_cell.length_b   1.000
_cell.length_c   1.000
_cell.angle_alpha   90.00
_cell.angle_beta   90.00
_cell.angle_gamma   90.00
#
_symmetry.space_group_name_H-M   'P 1'
#
loop_
_entity.id
_entity.type
_entity.pdbx_description
1 polymer ?
#
loop_
_entity_poly.entity_id
_entity_poly.type
_entity_poly.pdbx_seq_one_letter_code
_entity_poly.pdbx_strand_id
1 'polypeptide(L)'
;HIQNLVTNSTPYFFNTLYDPYREGSDFVRGYPFSLRRGVPTAISHGIWLNAPDYDAPTQLLKVDERNTLLADITITVPAGVLYPMCSMNVAFNRKLIGPAFMQGLMGYGMPWGRYDDMFAGWASKVIADHLGLGVKTGAPYIRHNKASNPFNNLKKEYMGLFWQEDVIAFFQNVRFSSSAKTPQACYLELAEMIRENLSYLNEYFSRLATAMEIWIEQWNRAQNGEISFRPSRKKRRNSVDSPYAVLTICRNEPGYLPIWLKYYRRYFAGDDIYILDNDSDDGSTSNLSVNVIRVHSEKYFDHYWLVGTVQNYTRNLLESGYKYVLFCEIDEIVVPDPAKYPLGLIDYINRTKLMVVRVKAYNIRHNADLEPKLKLNESILQQRRYWMRQANYDKPLLTNIALHWVPGFHSCQEPATKDENLIMFHFQRMDHDFYMKRANWKSRQNLKMDDIQRGLGFQHAYRGEQAEKFFNEITGEISEIPTLYRSMTIF
;
A
#
# COMPACT_ATOMS: atom_id res chain seq x y z
N HIS A 1 -10.46 -1.42 10.71
CA HIS A 1 -11.69 -1.60 9.91
C HIS A 1 -12.22 -3.03 9.94
N ILE A 2 -11.49 -4.04 9.43
CA ILE A 2 -12.00 -5.43 9.39
C ILE A 2 -12.44 -5.90 10.78
N GLN A 3 -11.63 -5.68 11.82
CA GLN A 3 -11.97 -6.01 13.20
C GLN A 3 -13.30 -5.40 13.66
N ASN A 4 -13.58 -4.15 13.29
CA ASN A 4 -14.83 -3.48 13.63
C ASN A 4 -16.03 -4.08 12.86
N LEU A 5 -15.82 -4.50 11.61
CA LEU A 5 -16.88 -5.09 10.77
C LEU A 5 -17.22 -6.53 11.17
N VAL A 6 -16.29 -7.28 11.77
CA VAL A 6 -16.54 -8.66 12.22
C VAL A 6 -17.05 -8.74 13.66
N THR A 7 -17.13 -7.61 14.37
CA THR A 7 -17.67 -7.52 15.73
C THR A 7 -19.00 -6.78 15.72
N ASN A 8 -19.87 -7.07 16.71
CA ASN A 8 -21.18 -6.41 16.80
C ASN A 8 -21.07 -4.97 17.29
N SER A 9 -22.14 -4.21 17.09
CA SER A 9 -22.33 -2.84 17.53
C SER A 9 -23.46 -2.76 18.57
N THR A 10 -23.47 -1.68 19.34
CA THR A 10 -24.42 -1.42 20.44
C THR A 10 -25.15 -0.09 20.27
N PRO A 11 -26.01 0.07 19.23
CA PRO A 11 -26.55 1.37 18.87
C PRO A 11 -27.71 1.83 19.77
N TYR A 12 -28.36 0.91 20.48
CA TYR A 12 -29.60 1.19 21.24
C TYR A 12 -29.37 1.62 22.69
N PHE A 13 -28.14 1.56 23.18
CA PHE A 13 -27.76 2.04 24.50
C PHE A 13 -26.31 2.46 24.47
N PHE A 14 -26.01 3.70 24.86
CA PHE A 14 -24.68 4.27 24.73
C PHE A 14 -23.71 3.67 25.75
N ASN A 15 -22.66 3.01 25.28
CA ASN A 15 -21.58 2.51 26.14
C ASN A 15 -20.52 3.61 26.33
N THR A 16 -20.18 3.93 27.57
CA THR A 16 -19.39 5.13 27.91
C THR A 16 -17.89 4.90 28.05
N LEU A 17 -17.40 3.67 27.97
CA LEU A 17 -15.99 3.34 28.26
C LEU A 17 -15.18 2.92 27.02
N TYR A 18 -15.54 1.80 26.39
CA TYR A 18 -14.85 1.24 25.23
C TYR A 18 -15.80 0.39 24.38
N ASP A 19 -15.35 -0.11 23.23
CA ASP A 19 -16.09 -1.15 22.48
C ASP A 19 -16.13 -2.46 23.30
N PRO A 20 -17.32 -2.95 23.72
CA PRO A 20 -17.43 -4.14 24.58
C PRO A 20 -17.16 -5.45 23.82
N TYR A 21 -16.88 -5.39 22.51
CA TYR A 21 -16.52 -6.56 21.70
C TYR A 21 -15.03 -6.67 21.39
N ARG A 22 -14.20 -5.80 21.99
CA ARG A 22 -12.75 -5.95 21.94
C ARG A 22 -12.31 -7.07 22.89
N GLU A 23 -11.19 -7.68 22.56
CA GLU A 23 -10.58 -8.67 23.44
C GLU A 23 -10.25 -8.06 24.81
N GLY A 24 -10.59 -8.77 25.88
CA GLY A 24 -10.37 -8.32 27.25
C GLY A 24 -11.33 -7.23 27.76
N SER A 25 -12.41 -6.92 27.02
CA SER A 25 -13.38 -5.88 27.38
C SER A 25 -14.74 -6.48 27.81
N ASP A 26 -15.50 -5.74 28.62
CA ASP A 26 -16.84 -6.14 29.10
C ASP A 26 -17.81 -4.95 29.18
N PHE A 27 -19.10 -5.21 29.17
CA PHE A 27 -20.15 -4.22 29.31
C PHE A 27 -20.12 -3.53 30.67
N VAL A 28 -20.21 -2.20 30.66
CA VAL A 28 -20.22 -1.38 31.87
C VAL A 28 -21.45 -1.64 32.75
N ARG A 29 -21.34 -1.33 34.05
CA ARG A 29 -22.46 -1.39 34.99
C ARG A 29 -23.64 -0.54 34.48
N GLY A 30 -24.84 -1.11 34.49
CA GLY A 30 -26.06 -0.45 34.03
C GLY A 30 -26.39 -0.72 32.56
N TYR A 31 -25.47 -1.33 31.78
CA TYR A 31 -25.80 -1.75 30.42
C TYR A 31 -26.78 -2.95 30.44
N PRO A 32 -27.99 -2.83 29.83
CA PRO A 32 -29.00 -3.89 29.90
C PRO A 32 -28.52 -5.22 29.32
N PHE A 33 -28.67 -6.31 30.06
CA PHE A 33 -28.27 -7.65 29.63
C PHE A 33 -28.93 -8.08 28.32
N SER A 34 -30.20 -7.71 28.10
CA SER A 34 -30.95 -8.00 26.88
C SER A 34 -30.35 -7.37 25.61
N LEU A 35 -29.56 -6.28 25.76
CA LEU A 35 -28.95 -5.56 24.65
C LEU A 35 -27.49 -5.96 24.39
N ARG A 36 -26.88 -6.78 25.27
CA ARG A 36 -25.46 -7.15 25.19
C ARG A 36 -25.09 -8.00 23.97
N ARG A 37 -26.07 -8.61 23.29
CA ARG A 37 -25.83 -9.32 22.03
C ARG A 37 -25.46 -8.35 20.89
N GLY A 38 -25.95 -7.11 20.95
CA GLY A 38 -25.76 -6.11 19.92
C GLY A 38 -26.34 -6.50 18.56
N VAL A 39 -25.92 -5.76 17.53
CA VAL A 39 -26.33 -5.95 16.14
C VAL A 39 -25.13 -6.06 15.21
N PRO A 40 -25.26 -6.66 14.02
CA PRO A 40 -24.17 -6.72 13.04
C PRO A 40 -23.69 -5.32 12.65
N THR A 41 -22.37 -5.15 12.53
CA THR A 41 -21.76 -3.89 12.11
C THR A 41 -21.73 -3.78 10.58
N ALA A 42 -22.44 -2.80 10.03
CA ALA A 42 -22.50 -2.53 8.61
C ALA A 42 -21.37 -1.62 8.11
N ILE A 43 -20.95 -0.65 8.92
CA ILE A 43 -19.98 0.39 8.52
C ILE A 43 -18.95 0.59 9.64
N SER A 44 -17.69 0.73 9.24
CA SER A 44 -16.58 1.13 10.09
C SER A 44 -15.94 2.38 9.50
N HIS A 45 -16.06 3.50 10.22
CA HIS A 45 -15.43 4.77 9.93
C HIS A 45 -14.18 4.98 10.81
N GLY A 46 -13.11 5.51 10.23
CA GLY A 46 -11.84 5.72 10.91
C GLY A 46 -11.58 7.21 11.22
N ILE A 47 -10.55 7.50 12.02
CA ILE A 47 -10.21 8.87 12.45
C ILE A 47 -8.90 9.36 11.83
N TRP A 48 -8.75 10.67 11.66
CA TRP A 48 -7.56 11.30 11.09
C TRP A 48 -6.56 11.74 12.16
N LEU A 49 -5.29 11.39 11.95
CA LEU A 49 -4.14 12.02 12.63
C LEU A 49 -3.52 13.09 11.73
N ASN A 50 -2.74 13.97 12.35
CA ASN A 50 -2.12 15.13 11.73
C ASN A 50 -3.15 16.18 11.32
N ALA A 51 -3.58 16.27 10.06
CA ALA A 51 -4.59 17.25 9.66
C ALA A 51 -6.01 16.74 9.98
N PRO A 52 -6.78 17.39 10.88
CA PRO A 52 -8.19 17.05 11.11
C PRO A 52 -9.02 17.32 9.84
N ASP A 53 -10.12 16.60 9.70
CA ASP A 53 -11.08 16.79 8.60
C ASP A 53 -12.08 17.89 8.95
N TYR A 54 -11.56 19.12 8.96
CA TYR A 54 -12.35 20.33 9.19
C TYR A 54 -12.99 20.84 7.91
N ASP A 55 -14.13 21.53 8.06
CA ASP A 55 -14.67 22.40 7.02
C ASP A 55 -13.65 23.49 6.64
N ALA A 56 -13.75 24.00 5.41
CA ALA A 56 -12.80 24.98 4.90
C ALA A 56 -12.69 26.27 5.75
N PRO A 57 -13.77 26.88 6.27
CA PRO A 57 -13.67 27.98 7.22
C PRO A 57 -12.84 27.65 8.47
N THR A 58 -13.12 26.52 9.12
CA THR A 58 -12.36 26.09 10.30
C THR A 58 -10.90 25.81 9.96
N GLN A 59 -10.63 25.20 8.80
CA GLN A 59 -9.28 24.96 8.30
C GLN A 59 -8.51 26.28 8.03
N LEU A 60 -9.19 27.32 7.55
CA LEU A 60 -8.62 28.66 7.36
C LEU A 60 -8.27 29.35 8.69
N LEU A 61 -9.04 29.09 9.75
CA LEU A 61 -8.80 29.65 11.08
C LEU A 61 -7.73 28.88 11.87
N LYS A 62 -7.65 27.56 11.68
CA LYS A 62 -6.82 26.62 12.47
C LYS A 62 -5.72 25.97 11.61
N VAL A 63 -4.97 26.79 10.88
CA VAL A 63 -3.98 26.34 9.87
C VAL A 63 -2.91 25.40 10.45
N ASP A 64 -2.47 25.66 11.69
CA ASP A 64 -1.39 24.91 12.35
C ASP A 64 -1.89 23.82 13.29
N GLU A 65 -3.20 23.68 13.49
CA GLU A 65 -3.75 22.67 14.40
C GLU A 65 -3.51 21.27 13.85
N ARG A 66 -3.02 20.38 14.72
CA ARG A 66 -2.78 18.98 14.39
C ARG A 66 -3.39 18.06 15.43
N ASN A 67 -4.12 17.04 14.97
CA ASN A 67 -4.53 15.93 15.82
C ASN A 67 -3.36 14.97 16.00
N THR A 68 -2.67 15.07 17.13
CA THR A 68 -1.56 14.18 17.52
C THR A 68 -2.01 13.09 18.49
N LEU A 69 -3.26 13.12 18.96
CA LEU A 69 -3.77 12.18 19.94
C LEU A 69 -4.26 10.90 19.24
N LEU A 70 -3.45 9.85 19.35
CA LEU A 70 -3.88 8.50 19.04
C LEU A 70 -4.66 7.93 20.24
N ALA A 71 -5.93 8.30 20.36
CA ALA A 71 -6.81 7.72 21.36
C ALA A 71 -7.16 6.28 20.96
N ASP A 72 -7.06 5.34 21.90
CA ASP A 72 -7.53 3.97 21.68
C ASP A 72 -9.07 3.91 21.79
N ILE A 73 -9.74 4.46 20.79
CA ILE A 73 -11.19 4.58 20.76
C ILE A 73 -11.77 3.78 19.61
N THR A 74 -12.79 2.97 19.92
CA THR A 74 -13.75 2.45 18.96
C THR A 74 -15.09 2.49 19.67
N ILE A 75 -16.07 3.15 19.07
CA ILE A 75 -17.40 3.33 19.64
C ILE A 75 -18.46 3.10 18.57
N THR A 76 -19.64 2.68 19.00
CA THR A 76 -20.82 2.61 18.13
C THR A 76 -21.44 4.01 18.03
N VAL A 77 -21.74 4.45 16.81
CA VAL A 77 -22.58 5.63 16.57
C VAL A 77 -24.02 5.26 16.95
N PRO A 78 -24.66 5.94 17.93
CA PRO A 78 -26.00 5.56 18.41
C PRO A 78 -27.07 5.56 17.32
N ALA A 79 -28.10 4.73 17.48
CA ALA A 79 -29.28 4.75 16.61
C ALA A 79 -29.96 6.13 16.67
N GLY A 80 -30.38 6.66 15.53
CA GLY A 80 -30.99 8.00 15.41
C GLY A 80 -30.00 9.17 15.44
N VAL A 81 -28.69 8.92 15.54
CA VAL A 81 -27.64 9.95 15.53
C VAL A 81 -26.86 9.90 14.23
N LEU A 82 -26.83 11.02 13.52
CA LEU A 82 -26.01 11.20 12.31
C LEU A 82 -24.55 11.48 12.68
N TYR A 83 -23.63 11.29 11.72
CA TYR A 83 -22.21 11.53 11.91
C TYR A 83 -21.57 12.07 10.63
N PRO A 84 -20.50 12.89 10.72
CA PRO A 84 -19.72 13.32 9.55
C PRO A 84 -18.78 12.19 9.11
N MET A 85 -19.11 11.54 8.01
CA MET A 85 -18.34 10.41 7.46
C MET A 85 -17.37 10.90 6.39
N CYS A 86 -16.09 10.52 6.50
CA CYS A 86 -15.11 10.71 5.45
C CYS A 86 -14.86 9.41 4.68
N SER A 87 -15.04 9.44 3.36
CA SER A 87 -14.93 8.24 2.51
C SER A 87 -13.49 7.73 2.34
N MET A 88 -12.48 8.51 2.74
CA MET A 88 -11.07 8.13 2.60
C MET A 88 -10.59 7.16 3.70
N ASN A 89 -11.28 7.06 4.84
CA ASN A 89 -10.96 6.17 5.95
C ASN A 89 -12.21 5.39 6.39
N VAL A 90 -12.76 4.59 5.48
CA VAL A 90 -14.01 3.85 5.72
C VAL A 90 -13.93 2.44 5.13
N ALA A 91 -14.66 1.52 5.76
CA ALA A 91 -15.00 0.22 5.20
C ALA A 91 -16.45 -0.13 5.51
N PHE A 92 -17.11 -0.87 4.63
CA PHE A 92 -18.49 -1.30 4.83
C PHE A 92 -18.69 -2.75 4.41
N ASN A 93 -19.67 -3.41 5.03
CA ASN A 93 -20.07 -4.75 4.65
C ASN A 93 -21.00 -4.68 3.44
N ARG A 94 -20.47 -5.06 2.26
CA ARG A 94 -21.19 -5.04 0.99
C ARG A 94 -22.55 -5.75 1.05
N LYS A 95 -22.68 -6.86 1.79
CA LYS A 95 -23.93 -7.62 1.88
C LYS A 95 -24.97 -6.91 2.74
N LEU A 96 -24.53 -6.23 3.80
CA LEU A 96 -25.43 -5.60 4.77
C LEU A 96 -25.91 -4.22 4.32
N ILE A 97 -25.06 -3.43 3.66
CA ILE A 97 -25.39 -2.01 3.37
C ILE A 97 -24.91 -1.53 1.99
N GLY A 98 -24.23 -2.38 1.22
CA GLY A 98 -23.58 -1.98 -0.04
C GLY A 98 -24.46 -1.21 -1.03
N PRO A 99 -25.71 -1.63 -1.32
CA PRO A 99 -26.60 -0.87 -2.21
C PRO A 99 -26.89 0.55 -1.72
N ALA A 100 -26.85 0.79 -0.40
CA ALA A 100 -27.11 2.08 0.22
C ALA A 100 -25.83 2.90 0.50
N PHE A 101 -24.67 2.47 -0.03
CA PHE A 101 -23.39 3.14 0.16
C PHE A 101 -22.89 3.72 -1.18
N MET A 102 -23.64 4.66 -1.73
CA MET A 102 -23.23 5.48 -2.89
C MET A 102 -22.84 6.87 -2.41
N GLN A 103 -21.73 7.38 -2.95
CA GLN A 103 -21.33 8.77 -2.75
C GLN A 103 -22.30 9.71 -3.47
N GLY A 104 -22.43 10.95 -2.98
CA GLY A 104 -23.14 12.00 -3.71
C GLY A 104 -22.57 12.21 -5.12
N LEU A 105 -23.32 12.88 -5.99
CA LEU A 105 -22.85 13.16 -7.35
C LEU A 105 -21.59 14.06 -7.28
N MET A 106 -20.48 13.53 -7.81
CA MET A 106 -19.19 14.20 -7.86
C MET A 106 -18.90 14.74 -9.27
N GLY A 107 -18.01 15.74 -9.36
CA GLY A 107 -17.49 16.23 -10.64
C GLY A 107 -17.41 17.75 -10.72
N TYR A 108 -16.93 18.24 -11.86
CA TYR A 108 -16.89 19.67 -12.14
C TYR A 108 -18.33 20.23 -12.23
N GLY A 109 -18.57 21.37 -11.57
CA GLY A 109 -19.88 22.04 -11.58
C GLY A 109 -20.92 21.49 -10.59
N MET A 110 -20.54 20.57 -9.69
CA MET A 110 -21.44 20.15 -8.60
C MET A 110 -21.58 21.27 -7.57
N PRO A 111 -22.82 21.62 -7.15
CA PRO A 111 -23.07 22.85 -6.39
C PRO A 111 -22.61 22.81 -4.93
N TRP A 112 -22.42 21.64 -4.34
CA TRP A 112 -21.97 21.45 -2.94
C TRP A 112 -20.86 20.38 -2.83
N GLY A 113 -19.75 20.60 -3.54
CA GLY A 113 -18.64 19.64 -3.57
C GLY A 113 -18.04 19.41 -2.18
N ARG A 114 -17.55 18.17 -1.93
CA ARG A 114 -17.03 17.68 -0.65
C ARG A 114 -18.08 17.34 0.43
N TYR A 115 -19.36 17.39 0.10
CA TYR A 115 -20.45 16.85 0.92
C TYR A 115 -20.93 15.47 0.42
N ASP A 116 -20.30 14.95 -0.62
CA ASP A 116 -20.67 13.68 -1.26
C ASP A 116 -20.50 12.46 -0.33
N ASP A 117 -19.45 12.44 0.50
CA ASP A 117 -19.24 11.40 1.49
C ASP A 117 -20.02 11.61 2.78
N MET A 118 -20.23 12.86 3.20
CA MET A 118 -21.17 13.20 4.26
C MET A 118 -22.57 12.69 3.93
N PHE A 119 -23.07 12.93 2.71
CA PHE A 119 -24.33 12.38 2.22
C PHE A 119 -24.37 10.85 2.30
N ALA A 120 -23.32 10.16 1.81
CA ALA A 120 -23.23 8.70 1.90
C ALA A 120 -23.29 8.22 3.35
N GLY A 121 -22.62 8.93 4.26
CA GLY A 121 -22.63 8.68 5.70
C GLY A 121 -24.04 8.78 6.29
N TRP A 122 -24.77 9.86 5.99
CA TRP A 122 -26.12 10.11 6.50
C TRP A 122 -27.15 9.12 5.93
N ALA A 123 -27.15 8.92 4.60
CA ALA A 123 -28.04 8.01 3.92
C ALA A 123 -27.86 6.56 4.41
N SER A 124 -26.62 6.08 4.46
CA SER A 124 -26.34 4.74 4.93
C SER A 124 -26.60 4.57 6.44
N LYS A 125 -26.47 5.63 7.24
CA LYS A 125 -26.76 5.60 8.68
C LYS A 125 -28.25 5.41 8.97
N VAL A 126 -29.12 6.22 8.34
CA VAL A 126 -30.58 6.11 8.58
C VAL A 126 -31.12 4.76 8.12
N ILE A 127 -30.56 4.21 7.04
CA ILE A 127 -30.91 2.88 6.54
C ILE A 127 -30.37 1.78 7.46
N ALA A 128 -29.13 1.90 7.93
CA ALA A 128 -28.57 0.96 8.89
C ALA A 128 -29.43 0.87 10.16
N ASP A 129 -29.86 2.02 10.70
CA ASP A 129 -30.70 2.08 11.88
C ASP A 129 -32.05 1.37 11.68
N HIS A 130 -32.70 1.63 10.54
CA HIS A 130 -33.98 1.00 10.18
C HIS A 130 -33.86 -0.53 10.02
N LEU A 131 -32.75 -1.00 9.45
CA LEU A 131 -32.48 -2.43 9.25
C LEU A 131 -31.91 -3.12 10.49
N GLY A 132 -31.76 -2.40 11.60
CA GLY A 132 -31.20 -2.94 12.84
C GLY A 132 -29.72 -3.31 12.71
N LEU A 133 -28.94 -2.46 12.05
CA LEU A 133 -27.51 -2.60 11.81
C LEU A 133 -26.73 -1.49 12.53
N GLY A 134 -25.45 -1.76 12.80
CA GLY A 134 -24.58 -0.84 13.52
C GLY A 134 -23.56 -0.12 12.66
N VAL A 135 -23.14 1.05 13.13
CA VAL A 135 -22.02 1.83 12.58
C VAL A 135 -21.01 2.06 13.69
N LYS A 136 -19.73 1.75 13.45
CA LYS A 136 -18.63 2.06 14.38
C LYS A 136 -17.78 3.20 13.84
N THR A 137 -17.29 4.06 14.74
CA THR A 137 -16.28 5.08 14.47
C THR A 137 -15.12 4.96 15.46
N GLY A 138 -13.90 5.30 15.05
CA GLY A 138 -12.70 5.14 15.89
C GLY A 138 -11.50 4.60 15.12
N ALA A 139 -10.86 3.58 15.66
CA ALA A 139 -9.80 2.86 14.95
C ALA A 139 -10.32 2.25 13.63
N PRO A 140 -9.57 2.33 12.52
CA PRO A 140 -8.17 2.70 12.44
C PRO A 140 -7.96 4.22 12.28
N TYR A 141 -6.79 4.66 12.74
CA TYR A 141 -6.32 6.01 12.51
C TYR A 141 -5.46 6.06 11.25
N ILE A 142 -5.67 7.06 10.40
CA ILE A 142 -4.81 7.33 9.23
C ILE A 142 -4.12 8.68 9.41
N ARG A 143 -2.82 8.73 9.17
CA ARG A 143 -2.05 9.99 9.16
C ARG A 143 -2.29 10.74 7.84
N HIS A 144 -2.98 11.87 7.93
CA HIS A 144 -3.31 12.70 6.77
C HIS A 144 -2.29 13.84 6.61
N ASN A 145 -1.40 13.71 5.62
CA ASN A 145 -0.31 14.67 5.37
C ASN A 145 -0.65 15.75 4.33
N LYS A 146 -1.82 15.70 3.69
CA LYS A 146 -2.17 16.59 2.58
C LYS A 146 -3.25 17.59 3.00
N ALA A 147 -2.89 18.85 3.18
CA ALA A 147 -3.86 19.94 3.22
C ALA A 147 -4.03 20.49 1.79
N SER A 148 -5.19 20.24 1.18
CA SER A 148 -5.58 20.92 -0.07
C SER A 148 -5.76 22.42 0.20
N ASN A 149 -5.65 23.25 -0.84
CA ASN A 149 -5.79 24.70 -0.71
C ASN A 149 -7.18 25.06 -0.10
N PRO A 150 -7.24 25.63 1.12
CA PRO A 150 -8.51 25.87 1.81
C PRO A 150 -9.43 26.86 1.11
N PHE A 151 -8.89 27.83 0.35
CA PHE A 151 -9.71 28.77 -0.43
C PHE A 151 -10.44 28.08 -1.58
N ASN A 152 -9.79 27.12 -2.25
CA ASN A 152 -10.44 26.31 -3.28
C ASN A 152 -11.49 25.37 -2.69
N ASN A 153 -11.27 24.90 -1.46
CA ASN A 153 -12.24 24.08 -0.73
C ASN A 153 -13.48 24.90 -0.34
N LEU A 154 -13.29 26.10 0.19
CA LEU A 154 -14.38 27.00 0.55
C LEU A 154 -15.32 27.29 -0.63
N LYS A 155 -14.77 27.56 -1.82
CA LYS A 155 -15.57 27.74 -3.04
C LYS A 155 -16.39 26.51 -3.45
N LYS A 156 -15.97 25.31 -3.07
CA LYS A 156 -16.71 24.06 -3.34
C LYS A 156 -17.74 23.78 -2.26
N GLU A 157 -17.41 24.08 -1.01
CA GLU A 157 -18.18 23.74 0.18
C GLU A 157 -19.26 24.77 0.55
N TYR A 158 -19.16 26.03 0.09
CA TYR A 158 -19.96 27.12 0.65
C TYR A 158 -21.48 26.88 0.59
N MET A 159 -22.01 26.33 -0.52
CA MET A 159 -23.44 25.98 -0.58
C MET A 159 -23.79 24.85 0.39
N GLY A 160 -22.87 23.89 0.56
CA GLY A 160 -23.04 22.79 1.51
C GLY A 160 -23.18 23.29 2.95
N LEU A 161 -22.45 24.34 3.34
CA LEU A 161 -22.58 24.96 4.67
C LEU A 161 -24.00 25.50 4.95
N PHE A 162 -24.72 25.96 3.93
CA PHE A 162 -26.10 26.42 4.07
C PHE A 162 -27.11 25.28 3.96
N TRP A 163 -26.97 24.45 2.93
CA TRP A 163 -27.92 23.36 2.67
C TRP A 163 -27.86 22.25 3.71
N GLN A 164 -26.72 22.04 4.38
CA GLN A 164 -26.60 20.99 5.39
C GLN A 164 -27.62 21.14 6.52
N GLU A 165 -28.04 22.36 6.88
CA GLU A 165 -29.01 22.57 7.96
C GLU A 165 -30.35 21.92 7.62
N ASP A 166 -30.84 22.16 6.40
CA ASP A 166 -32.07 21.56 5.88
C ASP A 166 -31.91 20.04 5.63
N VAL A 167 -30.75 19.63 5.08
CA VAL A 167 -30.47 18.22 4.76
C VAL A 167 -30.33 17.36 6.01
N ILE A 168 -29.65 17.86 7.06
CA ILE A 168 -29.52 17.17 8.35
C ILE A 168 -30.90 17.06 9.02
N ALA A 169 -31.68 18.15 9.02
CA ALA A 169 -33.04 18.14 9.54
C ALA A 169 -33.92 17.11 8.80
N PHE A 170 -33.80 17.02 7.48
CA PHE A 170 -34.44 15.98 6.68
C PHE A 170 -34.04 14.58 7.13
N PHE A 171 -32.74 14.26 7.18
CA PHE A 171 -32.27 12.92 7.55
C PHE A 171 -32.67 12.48 8.96
N GLN A 172 -32.72 13.41 9.92
CA GLN A 172 -33.20 13.13 11.28
C GLN A 172 -34.69 12.71 11.31
N ASN A 173 -35.46 13.17 10.33
CA ASN A 173 -36.90 12.91 10.21
C ASN A 173 -37.26 11.80 9.21
N VAL A 174 -36.29 11.22 8.49
CA VAL A 174 -36.54 10.09 7.59
C VAL A 174 -37.16 8.92 8.36
N ARG A 175 -38.26 8.38 7.84
CA ARG A 175 -38.94 7.18 8.35
C ARG A 175 -39.29 6.29 7.17
N PHE A 176 -38.70 5.10 7.14
CA PHE A 176 -38.98 4.11 6.10
C PHE A 176 -40.25 3.31 6.38
N SER A 177 -40.83 2.77 5.32
CA SER A 177 -41.96 1.85 5.45
C SER A 177 -41.55 0.56 6.17
N SER A 178 -42.50 -0.10 6.83
CA SER A 178 -42.27 -1.42 7.44
C SER A 178 -42.01 -2.52 6.40
N SER A 179 -42.35 -2.28 5.14
CA SER A 179 -42.04 -3.15 3.99
C SER A 179 -40.59 -3.02 3.49
N ALA A 180 -39.92 -1.89 3.75
CA ALA A 180 -38.52 -1.69 3.36
C ALA A 180 -37.57 -2.52 4.23
N LYS A 181 -37.35 -3.78 3.86
CA LYS A 181 -36.54 -4.75 4.63
C LYS A 181 -35.15 -5.00 4.06
N THR A 182 -34.78 -4.30 2.98
CA THR A 182 -33.48 -4.45 2.31
C THR A 182 -32.83 -3.09 2.09
N PRO A 183 -31.49 -3.00 2.01
CA PRO A 183 -30.82 -1.75 1.71
C PRO A 183 -31.30 -1.14 0.39
N GLN A 184 -31.58 -1.97 -0.62
CA GLN A 184 -32.14 -1.52 -1.90
C GLN A 184 -33.50 -0.84 -1.73
N ALA A 185 -34.43 -1.48 -1.02
CA ALA A 185 -35.77 -0.94 -0.82
C ALA A 185 -35.73 0.38 -0.04
N CYS A 186 -34.94 0.43 1.05
CA CYS A 186 -34.77 1.66 1.81
C CYS A 186 -34.12 2.76 0.97
N TYR A 187 -33.12 2.43 0.13
CA TYR A 187 -32.44 3.43 -0.69
C TYR A 187 -33.35 4.02 -1.78
N LEU A 188 -34.26 3.23 -2.35
CA LEU A 188 -35.27 3.70 -3.29
C LEU A 188 -36.31 4.60 -2.62
N GLU A 189 -36.84 4.21 -1.46
CA GLU A 189 -37.73 5.08 -0.67
C GLU A 189 -37.04 6.40 -0.30
N LEU A 190 -35.76 6.34 0.09
CA LEU A 190 -34.97 7.53 0.39
C LEU A 190 -34.82 8.44 -0.83
N ALA A 191 -34.63 7.88 -2.03
CA ALA A 191 -34.53 8.66 -3.26
C ALA A 191 -35.82 9.44 -3.54
N GLU A 192 -36.98 8.81 -3.37
CA GLU A 192 -38.29 9.46 -3.48
C GLU A 192 -38.43 10.60 -2.46
N MET A 193 -38.14 10.32 -1.18
CA MET A 193 -38.20 11.34 -0.12
C MET A 193 -37.26 12.52 -0.39
N ILE A 194 -36.03 12.27 -0.87
CA ILE A 194 -35.08 13.34 -1.26
C ILE A 194 -35.65 14.18 -2.40
N ARG A 195 -36.23 13.53 -3.42
CA ARG A 195 -36.84 14.21 -4.55
C ARG A 195 -37.99 15.11 -4.13
N GLU A 196 -38.83 14.66 -3.21
CA GLU A 196 -39.96 15.45 -2.71
C GLU A 196 -39.53 16.59 -1.80
N ASN A 197 -38.57 16.34 -0.91
CA ASN A 197 -38.29 17.21 0.22
C ASN A 197 -37.05 18.08 0.05
N LEU A 198 -36.14 17.79 -0.87
CA LEU A 198 -34.88 18.56 -1.03
C LEU A 198 -34.72 19.22 -2.40
N SER A 199 -35.56 18.89 -3.38
CA SER A 199 -35.47 19.46 -4.73
C SER A 199 -35.71 20.97 -4.77
N TYR A 200 -36.37 21.54 -3.77
CA TYR A 200 -36.54 22.99 -3.65
C TYR A 200 -35.21 23.73 -3.42
N LEU A 201 -34.21 23.06 -2.84
CA LEU A 201 -32.89 23.64 -2.61
C LEU A 201 -32.12 23.79 -3.92
N ASN A 202 -32.17 22.76 -4.76
CA ASN A 202 -31.47 22.70 -6.03
C ASN A 202 -31.87 21.48 -6.88
N GLU A 203 -31.82 21.62 -8.21
CA GLU A 203 -32.00 20.51 -9.16
C GLU A 203 -31.04 19.33 -8.93
N TYR A 204 -29.89 19.58 -8.30
CA TYR A 204 -28.97 18.54 -7.86
C TYR A 204 -29.66 17.41 -7.08
N PHE A 205 -30.62 17.71 -6.20
CA PHE A 205 -31.29 16.68 -5.39
C PHE A 205 -32.23 15.81 -6.21
N SER A 206 -32.94 16.38 -7.20
CA SER A 206 -33.71 15.61 -8.19
C SER A 206 -32.79 14.67 -8.99
N ARG A 207 -31.64 15.18 -9.43
CA ARG A 207 -30.64 14.40 -10.16
C ARG A 207 -30.00 13.31 -9.30
N LEU A 208 -29.76 13.61 -8.02
CA LEU A 208 -29.24 12.65 -7.04
C LEU A 208 -30.23 11.52 -6.81
N ALA A 209 -31.51 11.82 -6.58
CA ALA A 209 -32.57 10.81 -6.45
C ALA A 209 -32.61 9.88 -7.68
N THR A 210 -32.55 10.46 -8.88
CA THR A 210 -32.51 9.68 -10.13
C THR A 210 -31.25 8.81 -10.20
N ALA A 211 -30.09 9.34 -9.78
CA ALA A 211 -28.86 8.57 -9.74
C ALA A 211 -28.91 7.43 -8.72
N MET A 212 -29.59 7.61 -7.59
CA MET A 212 -29.81 6.56 -6.59
C MET A 212 -30.66 5.41 -7.16
N GLU A 213 -31.71 5.73 -7.92
CA GLU A 213 -32.54 4.73 -8.61
C GLU A 213 -31.72 3.92 -9.63
N ILE A 214 -30.98 4.63 -10.50
CA ILE A 214 -30.08 4.00 -11.48
C ILE A 214 -29.02 3.14 -10.79
N TRP A 215 -28.47 3.62 -9.67
CA TRP A 215 -27.49 2.88 -8.89
C TRP A 215 -28.05 1.55 -8.39
N ILE A 216 -29.27 1.54 -7.84
CA ILE A 216 -29.91 0.30 -7.40
C ILE A 216 -30.21 -0.63 -8.56
N GLU A 217 -30.66 -0.10 -9.70
CA GLU A 217 -30.85 -0.89 -10.92
C GLU A 217 -29.54 -1.57 -11.33
N GLN A 218 -28.44 -0.81 -11.47
CA GLN A 218 -27.14 -1.37 -11.85
C GLN A 218 -26.59 -2.32 -10.79
N TRP A 219 -26.81 -2.03 -9.50
CA TRP A 219 -26.40 -2.91 -8.42
C TRP A 219 -27.10 -4.27 -8.49
N ASN A 220 -28.40 -4.28 -8.75
CA ASN A 220 -29.19 -5.51 -8.88
C ASN A 220 -28.76 -6.31 -10.11
N ARG A 221 -28.60 -5.65 -11.27
CA ARG A 221 -28.07 -6.29 -12.49
C ARG A 221 -26.71 -6.95 -12.21
N ALA A 222 -25.85 -6.30 -11.43
CA ALA A 222 -24.56 -6.86 -11.07
C ALA A 222 -24.65 -8.02 -10.07
N GLN A 223 -25.57 -7.97 -9.12
CA GLN A 223 -25.84 -9.07 -8.19
C GLN A 223 -26.41 -10.30 -8.91
N ASN A 224 -27.24 -10.09 -9.93
CA ASN A 224 -27.80 -11.15 -10.78
C ASN A 224 -26.80 -11.69 -11.82
N GLY A 225 -25.62 -11.08 -11.93
CA GLY A 225 -24.60 -11.47 -12.91
C GLY A 225 -24.88 -10.98 -14.34
N GLU A 226 -25.86 -10.10 -14.55
CA GLU A 226 -26.21 -9.53 -15.86
C GLU A 226 -25.18 -8.51 -16.34
N ILE A 227 -24.55 -7.79 -15.39
CA ILE A 227 -23.42 -6.91 -15.68
C ILE A 227 -22.22 -7.32 -14.84
N SER A 228 -21.08 -7.50 -15.51
CA SER A 228 -19.80 -7.69 -14.83
C SER A 228 -19.08 -6.35 -14.74
N PHE A 229 -18.76 -5.90 -13.54
CA PHE A 229 -17.85 -4.77 -13.40
C PHE A 229 -16.43 -5.23 -13.68
N ARG A 230 -15.80 -4.64 -14.70
CA ARG A 230 -14.34 -4.61 -14.84
C ARG A 230 -13.88 -3.31 -14.18
N PRO A 231 -13.17 -3.35 -13.04
CA PRO A 231 -12.62 -2.15 -12.43
C PRO A 231 -11.85 -1.32 -13.49
N SER A 232 -11.96 0.01 -13.45
CA SER A 232 -11.30 0.91 -14.41
C SER A 232 -9.77 0.89 -14.29
N ARG A 233 -9.27 0.53 -13.11
CA ARG A 233 -7.93 -0.06 -12.99
C ARG A 233 -8.05 -1.43 -13.63
N LYS A 234 -7.35 -1.66 -14.76
CA LYS A 234 -7.10 -3.01 -15.31
C LYS A 234 -7.11 -3.94 -14.13
N LYS A 235 -8.08 -4.86 -14.09
CA LYS A 235 -8.09 -5.98 -13.17
C LYS A 235 -6.62 -6.35 -13.07
N ARG A 236 -5.97 -6.09 -11.91
CA ARG A 236 -4.63 -6.65 -11.63
C ARG A 236 -4.80 -8.04 -12.18
N ARG A 237 -4.04 -8.42 -13.22
CA ARG A 237 -4.11 -9.80 -13.74
C ARG A 237 -4.19 -10.64 -12.48
N ASN A 238 -5.26 -11.43 -12.33
CA ASN A 238 -5.49 -12.12 -11.06
C ASN A 238 -4.11 -12.64 -10.65
N SER A 239 -3.60 -12.29 -9.46
CA SER A 239 -2.34 -12.85 -8.94
C SER A 239 -2.38 -14.39 -8.84
N VAL A 240 -3.50 -14.98 -9.26
CA VAL A 240 -3.74 -16.38 -9.57
C VAL A 240 -2.98 -16.87 -10.83
N ASP A 241 -2.64 -16.02 -11.81
CA ASP A 241 -1.84 -16.46 -12.97
C ASP A 241 -0.32 -16.42 -12.69
N SER A 242 0.13 -15.57 -11.76
CA SER A 242 1.50 -15.56 -11.26
C SER A 242 1.49 -15.40 -9.74
N PRO A 243 1.66 -16.48 -8.96
CA PRO A 243 1.62 -16.43 -7.50
C PRO A 243 2.89 -15.83 -6.90
N TYR A 244 3.70 -15.09 -7.66
CA TYR A 244 5.01 -14.61 -7.26
C TYR A 244 5.21 -13.14 -7.61
N ALA A 245 5.82 -12.38 -6.69
CA ALA A 245 6.22 -10.99 -6.92
C ALA A 245 7.71 -10.81 -6.71
N VAL A 246 8.26 -9.77 -7.34
CA VAL A 246 9.63 -9.30 -7.09
C VAL A 246 9.62 -7.81 -6.81
N LEU A 247 10.38 -7.38 -5.81
CA LEU A 247 10.51 -5.97 -5.45
C LEU A 247 11.96 -5.54 -5.24
N THR A 248 12.22 -4.28 -5.54
CA THR A 248 13.47 -3.59 -5.24
C THR A 248 13.19 -2.16 -4.78
N ILE A 249 14.22 -1.48 -4.28
CA ILE A 249 14.19 -0.08 -3.88
C ILE A 249 15.38 0.65 -4.49
N CYS A 250 15.13 1.82 -5.08
CA CYS A 250 16.16 2.56 -5.82
C CYS A 250 16.02 4.08 -5.66
N ARG A 251 17.13 4.81 -5.85
CA ARG A 251 17.17 6.27 -5.93
C ARG A 251 18.17 6.67 -7.00
N ASN A 252 17.70 7.22 -8.13
CA ASN A 252 18.50 7.63 -9.29
C ASN A 252 19.40 6.50 -9.84
N GLU A 253 18.78 5.52 -10.49
CA GLU A 253 19.43 4.29 -10.96
C GLU A 253 19.37 4.09 -12.48
N PRO A 254 19.89 5.02 -13.30
CA PRO A 254 19.80 4.92 -14.75
C PRO A 254 20.69 3.80 -15.32
N GLY A 255 21.62 3.28 -14.50
CA GLY A 255 22.50 2.16 -14.85
C GLY A 255 21.93 0.79 -14.46
N TYR A 256 21.70 0.55 -13.16
CA TYR A 256 21.27 -0.77 -12.68
C TYR A 256 19.80 -1.09 -12.95
N LEU A 257 18.90 -0.10 -12.92
CA LEU A 257 17.47 -0.37 -13.05
C LEU A 257 17.09 -0.99 -14.41
N PRO A 258 17.64 -0.55 -15.56
CA PRO A 258 17.43 -1.25 -16.83
C PRO A 258 17.88 -2.70 -16.81
N ILE A 259 19.03 -3.01 -16.18
CA ILE A 259 19.59 -4.36 -16.05
C ILE A 259 18.64 -5.24 -15.24
N TRP A 260 18.28 -4.74 -14.07
CA TRP A 260 17.38 -5.41 -13.12
C TRP A 260 16.02 -5.71 -13.77
N LEU A 261 15.40 -4.72 -14.42
CA LEU A 261 14.12 -4.89 -15.11
C LEU A 261 14.20 -5.87 -16.27
N LYS A 262 15.25 -5.79 -17.09
CA LYS A 262 15.44 -6.70 -18.22
C LYS A 262 15.64 -8.14 -17.76
N TYR A 263 16.27 -8.35 -16.60
CA TYR A 263 16.35 -9.67 -15.99
C TYR A 263 15.00 -10.17 -15.50
N TYR A 264 14.35 -9.45 -14.58
CA TYR A 264 13.16 -9.97 -13.89
C TYR A 264 11.90 -10.04 -14.77
N ARG A 265 11.77 -9.20 -15.81
CA ARG A 265 10.67 -9.28 -16.80
C ARG A 265 10.61 -10.61 -17.58
N ARG A 266 11.69 -11.41 -17.55
CA ARG A 266 11.68 -12.76 -18.13
C ARG A 266 10.80 -13.73 -17.35
N TYR A 267 10.60 -13.48 -16.05
CA TYR A 267 9.93 -14.42 -15.14
C TYR A 267 8.67 -13.83 -14.49
N PHE A 268 8.61 -12.51 -14.31
CA PHE A 268 7.52 -11.81 -13.65
C PHE A 268 6.79 -10.90 -14.64
N ALA A 269 5.46 -10.86 -14.56
CA ALA A 269 4.69 -9.88 -15.32
C ALA A 269 4.95 -8.47 -14.77
N GLY A 270 4.73 -7.43 -15.58
CA GLY A 270 4.95 -6.05 -15.13
C GLY A 270 4.14 -5.67 -13.89
N ASP A 271 2.94 -6.23 -13.75
CA ASP A 271 2.05 -6.06 -12.60
C ASP A 271 2.56 -6.76 -11.32
N ASP A 272 3.54 -7.67 -11.44
CA ASP A 272 4.16 -8.43 -10.33
C ASP A 272 5.57 -7.92 -9.99
N ILE A 273 6.02 -6.87 -10.68
CA ILE A 273 7.30 -6.20 -10.45
C ILE A 273 7.03 -4.88 -9.73
N TYR A 274 7.72 -4.67 -8.61
CA TYR A 274 7.57 -3.49 -7.76
C TYR A 274 8.89 -2.75 -7.60
N ILE A 275 8.89 -1.47 -7.93
CA ILE A 275 10.00 -0.56 -7.71
C ILE A 275 9.55 0.43 -6.63
N LEU A 276 10.18 0.37 -5.47
CA LEU A 276 10.06 1.39 -4.46
C LEU A 276 11.01 2.52 -4.85
N ASP A 277 10.45 3.56 -5.48
CA ASP A 277 11.22 4.71 -5.90
C ASP A 277 11.40 5.65 -4.70
N ASN A 278 12.62 5.65 -4.16
CA ASN A 278 13.00 6.52 -3.07
C ASN A 278 13.57 7.80 -3.66
N ASP A 279 12.82 8.90 -3.78
CA ASP A 279 13.51 10.18 -4.05
C ASP A 279 13.91 10.48 -5.51
N SER A 280 13.85 9.53 -6.46
CA SER A 280 14.46 9.73 -7.79
C SER A 280 13.92 10.97 -8.52
N ASP A 281 14.84 11.69 -9.16
CA ASP A 281 14.63 12.94 -9.89
C ASP A 281 15.38 12.99 -11.24
N ASP A 282 16.15 11.95 -11.56
CA ASP A 282 16.93 11.82 -12.80
C ASP A 282 16.14 11.21 -13.97
N GLY A 283 14.87 10.88 -13.75
CA GLY A 283 13.98 10.25 -14.73
C GLY A 283 14.18 8.75 -14.91
N SER A 284 15.08 8.09 -14.16
CA SER A 284 15.33 6.65 -14.28
C SER A 284 14.11 5.79 -13.93
N THR A 285 13.20 6.29 -13.09
CA THR A 285 11.96 5.61 -12.68
C THR A 285 10.73 6.05 -13.45
N SER A 286 10.87 6.95 -14.44
CA SER A 286 9.75 7.51 -15.21
C SER A 286 9.26 6.56 -16.30
N ASN A 287 7.95 6.58 -16.58
CA ASN A 287 7.30 5.88 -17.69
C ASN A 287 7.57 4.36 -17.76
N LEU A 288 7.81 3.73 -16.61
CA LEU A 288 8.03 2.29 -16.55
C LEU A 288 6.70 1.53 -16.59
N SER A 289 6.63 0.47 -17.38
CA SER A 289 5.47 -0.44 -17.48
C SER A 289 5.41 -1.48 -16.34
N VAL A 290 5.76 -1.07 -15.12
CA VAL A 290 5.71 -1.88 -13.89
C VAL A 290 5.16 -1.04 -12.74
N ASN A 291 4.96 -1.62 -11.56
CA ASN A 291 4.53 -0.84 -10.40
C ASN A 291 5.69 0.01 -9.87
N VAL A 292 5.60 1.33 -10.02
CA VAL A 292 6.52 2.28 -9.38
C VAL A 292 5.78 2.95 -8.22
N ILE A 293 6.28 2.76 -7.01
CA ILE A 293 5.68 3.27 -5.78
C ILE A 293 6.65 4.25 -5.15
N ARG A 294 6.23 5.51 -5.05
CA ARG A 294 7.04 6.54 -4.42
C ARG A 294 7.11 6.29 -2.91
N VAL A 295 8.32 6.25 -2.39
CA VAL A 295 8.62 6.21 -0.95
C VAL A 295 9.55 7.37 -0.62
N HIS A 296 9.42 7.94 0.58
CA HIS A 296 10.18 9.13 0.96
C HIS A 296 11.07 8.85 2.16
N SER A 297 12.33 9.29 2.04
CA SER A 297 13.30 9.35 3.14
C SER A 297 14.03 10.70 3.12
N GLU A 298 14.05 11.37 4.27
CA GLU A 298 14.76 12.64 4.47
C GLU A 298 16.27 12.47 4.23
N LYS A 299 16.84 11.38 4.73
CA LYS A 299 18.25 11.02 4.49
C LYS A 299 18.38 10.16 3.25
N TYR A 300 19.50 10.31 2.55
CA TYR A 300 19.79 9.51 1.35
C TYR A 300 19.93 8.03 1.69
N PHE A 301 20.63 7.72 2.79
CA PHE A 301 20.66 6.39 3.39
C PHE A 301 20.24 6.47 4.86
N ASP A 302 19.12 5.82 5.18
CA ASP A 302 18.67 5.49 6.53
C ASP A 302 18.33 3.99 6.54
N HIS A 303 19.18 3.17 7.17
CA HIS A 303 19.07 1.71 7.10
C HIS A 303 17.83 1.18 7.81
N TYR A 304 17.40 1.83 8.88
CA TYR A 304 16.22 1.41 9.63
C TYR A 304 14.95 1.73 8.86
N TRP A 305 14.88 2.93 8.25
CA TRP A 305 13.80 3.28 7.34
C TRP A 305 13.77 2.36 6.11
N LEU A 306 14.93 2.08 5.53
CA LEU A 306 15.08 1.23 4.35
C LEU A 306 14.55 -0.18 4.61
N VAL A 307 15.00 -0.79 5.72
CA VAL A 307 14.52 -2.11 6.17
C VAL A 307 13.02 -2.06 6.48
N GLY A 308 12.56 -1.09 7.28
CA GLY A 308 11.13 -0.97 7.63
C GLY A 308 10.23 -0.83 6.41
N THR A 309 10.66 -0.05 5.42
CA THR A 309 9.94 0.15 4.15
C THR A 309 9.86 -1.16 3.37
N VAL A 310 10.99 -1.81 3.10
CA VAL A 310 11.03 -3.09 2.37
C VAL A 310 10.22 -4.18 3.08
N GLN A 311 10.32 -4.28 4.41
CA GLN A 311 9.53 -5.22 5.22
C GLN A 311 8.03 -5.00 5.05
N ASN A 312 7.57 -3.75 5.14
CA ASN A 312 6.15 -3.44 5.05
C ASN A 312 5.60 -3.75 3.66
N TYR A 313 6.33 -3.41 2.59
CA TYR A 313 5.89 -3.75 1.23
C TYR A 313 5.92 -5.26 0.97
N THR A 314 6.93 -5.97 1.46
CA THR A 314 7.00 -7.44 1.36
C THR A 314 5.78 -8.08 2.05
N ARG A 315 5.47 -7.66 3.29
CA ARG A 315 4.29 -8.12 4.04
C ARG A 315 3.00 -7.85 3.27
N ASN A 316 2.81 -6.62 2.79
CA ASN A 316 1.61 -6.24 2.05
C ASN A 316 1.41 -7.08 0.77
N LEU A 317 2.49 -7.41 0.07
CA LEU A 317 2.42 -8.28 -1.11
C LEU A 317 1.97 -9.70 -0.74
N LEU A 318 2.56 -10.29 0.30
CA LEU A 318 2.17 -11.61 0.81
C LEU A 318 0.70 -11.63 1.27
N GLU A 319 0.29 -10.65 2.07
CA GLU A 319 -1.10 -10.50 2.54
C GLU A 319 -2.10 -10.25 1.39
N SER A 320 -1.64 -9.70 0.26
CA SER A 320 -2.45 -9.53 -0.95
C SER A 320 -2.61 -10.80 -1.78
N GLY A 321 -1.99 -11.91 -1.37
CA GLY A 321 -2.16 -13.24 -1.97
C GLY A 321 -0.99 -13.73 -2.81
N TYR A 322 0.15 -13.04 -2.86
CA TYR A 322 1.37 -13.62 -3.44
C TYR A 322 1.89 -14.76 -2.56
N LYS A 323 2.17 -15.92 -3.15
CA LYS A 323 2.71 -17.09 -2.47
C LYS A 323 4.18 -16.91 -2.11
N TYR A 324 4.96 -16.31 -3.00
CA TYR A 324 6.35 -15.93 -2.70
C TYR A 324 6.63 -14.50 -3.15
N VAL A 325 7.46 -13.81 -2.38
CA VAL A 325 8.01 -12.50 -2.71
C VAL A 325 9.53 -12.60 -2.71
N LEU A 326 10.14 -12.15 -3.80
CA LEU A 326 11.58 -11.98 -3.91
C LEU A 326 11.93 -10.50 -3.68
N PHE A 327 12.69 -10.21 -2.63
CA PHE A 327 13.33 -8.90 -2.46
C PHE A 327 14.80 -9.00 -2.86
N CYS A 328 15.30 -8.03 -3.61
CA CYS A 328 16.73 -7.88 -3.89
C CYS A 328 17.08 -6.41 -4.11
N GLU A 329 18.28 -6.01 -3.70
CA GLU A 329 18.77 -4.65 -3.94
C GLU A 329 19.00 -4.42 -5.44
N ILE A 330 19.06 -3.16 -5.86
CA ILE A 330 19.03 -2.81 -7.30
C ILE A 330 20.26 -3.33 -8.06
N ASP A 331 21.38 -3.53 -7.38
CA ASP A 331 22.63 -4.09 -7.89
C ASP A 331 22.76 -5.61 -7.66
N GLU A 332 21.65 -6.29 -7.36
CA GLU A 332 21.61 -7.74 -7.12
C GLU A 332 20.69 -8.47 -8.11
N ILE A 333 21.16 -9.61 -8.63
CA ILE A 333 20.34 -10.53 -9.43
C ILE A 333 20.41 -11.93 -8.84
N VAL A 334 19.24 -12.51 -8.57
CA VAL A 334 19.11 -13.89 -8.06
C VAL A 334 18.87 -14.84 -9.22
N VAL A 335 19.68 -15.89 -9.30
CA VAL A 335 19.73 -16.86 -10.40
C VAL A 335 19.78 -18.28 -9.83
N PRO A 336 18.85 -19.17 -10.22
CA PRO A 336 18.95 -20.56 -9.82
C PRO A 336 20.00 -21.30 -10.68
N ASP A 337 20.46 -22.46 -10.22
CA ASP A 337 21.28 -23.38 -11.00
C ASP A 337 20.60 -23.70 -12.36
N PRO A 338 21.16 -23.24 -13.50
CA PRO A 338 20.52 -23.38 -14.80
C PRO A 338 20.38 -24.83 -15.26
N ALA A 339 21.22 -25.74 -14.76
CA ALA A 339 21.14 -27.15 -15.11
C ALA A 339 19.98 -27.85 -14.38
N LYS A 340 19.65 -27.39 -13.16
CA LYS A 340 18.55 -27.94 -12.35
C LYS A 340 17.21 -27.26 -12.61
N TYR A 341 17.25 -25.98 -13.00
CA TYR A 341 16.10 -25.11 -13.18
C TYR A 341 16.15 -24.45 -14.57
N PRO A 342 15.93 -25.21 -15.66
CA PRO A 342 16.08 -24.71 -17.03
C PRO A 342 15.08 -23.61 -17.40
N LEU A 343 13.96 -23.48 -16.68
CA LEU A 343 13.02 -22.36 -16.85
C LEU A 343 13.35 -21.16 -15.94
N GLY A 344 14.48 -21.18 -15.25
CA GLY A 344 14.97 -20.09 -14.41
C GLY A 344 14.21 -19.93 -13.10
N LEU A 345 14.08 -18.69 -12.62
CA LEU A 345 13.56 -18.39 -11.28
C LEU A 345 12.17 -18.97 -11.03
N ILE A 346 11.29 -18.93 -12.03
CA ILE A 346 9.93 -19.44 -11.89
C ILE A 346 9.91 -20.94 -11.59
N ASP A 347 10.83 -21.71 -12.19
CA ASP A 347 10.97 -23.14 -11.96
C ASP A 347 11.42 -23.42 -10.53
N TYR A 348 12.41 -22.66 -10.06
CA TYR A 348 12.90 -22.76 -8.70
C TYR A 348 11.80 -22.49 -7.67
N ILE A 349 11.08 -21.37 -7.83
CA ILE A 349 10.02 -20.97 -6.90
C ILE A 349 8.86 -21.97 -6.91
N ASN A 350 8.52 -22.55 -8.06
CA ASN A 350 7.49 -23.59 -8.15
C ASN A 350 7.86 -24.88 -7.38
N ARG A 351 9.15 -25.22 -7.32
CA ARG A 351 9.63 -26.49 -6.72
C ARG A 351 10.05 -26.35 -5.27
N THR A 352 10.43 -25.16 -4.82
CA THR A 352 10.91 -24.95 -3.45
C THR A 352 9.79 -25.13 -2.42
N LYS A 353 10.13 -25.80 -1.32
CA LYS A 353 9.27 -25.98 -0.14
C LYS A 353 9.72 -25.14 1.06
N LEU A 354 10.80 -24.38 0.88
CA LEU A 354 11.40 -23.57 1.94
C LEU A 354 10.58 -22.29 2.13
N MET A 355 10.25 -21.96 3.37
CA MET A 355 9.52 -20.73 3.67
C MET A 355 10.36 -19.48 3.42
N VAL A 356 11.65 -19.55 3.78
CA VAL A 356 12.61 -18.46 3.63
C VAL A 356 13.91 -19.04 3.08
N VAL A 357 14.30 -18.58 1.89
CA VAL A 357 15.50 -19.04 1.20
C VAL A 357 16.59 -17.98 1.33
N ARG A 358 17.74 -18.41 1.87
CA ARG A 358 18.98 -17.66 1.79
C ARG A 358 19.72 -18.05 0.50
N VAL A 359 20.11 -17.03 -0.25
CA VAL A 359 20.91 -17.21 -1.47
C VAL A 359 22.37 -17.51 -1.12
N LYS A 360 23.09 -18.07 -2.09
CA LYS A 360 24.55 -18.11 -2.08
C LYS A 360 25.12 -16.95 -2.89
N ALA A 361 25.83 -16.03 -2.25
CA ALA A 361 26.22 -14.79 -2.89
C ALA A 361 27.65 -14.77 -3.45
N TYR A 362 27.79 -14.10 -4.59
CA TYR A 362 29.04 -13.83 -5.29
C TYR A 362 29.08 -12.40 -5.82
N ASN A 363 30.17 -11.68 -5.53
CA ASN A 363 30.45 -10.40 -6.16
C ASN A 363 31.02 -10.65 -7.55
N ILE A 364 30.43 -10.03 -8.57
CA ILE A 364 31.07 -9.96 -9.89
C ILE A 364 32.28 -9.04 -9.81
N ARG A 365 33.40 -9.48 -10.37
CA ARG A 365 34.67 -8.76 -10.32
C ARG A 365 35.07 -8.34 -11.72
N HIS A 366 35.52 -7.09 -11.83
CA HIS A 366 36.23 -6.60 -13.00
C HIS A 366 37.74 -6.70 -12.74
N ASN A 367 38.45 -7.42 -13.60
CA ASN A 367 39.91 -7.38 -13.63
C ASN A 367 40.34 -6.36 -14.69
N ALA A 368 40.63 -5.13 -14.27
CA ALA A 368 40.94 -4.03 -15.18
C ALA A 368 42.20 -4.25 -16.05
N ASP A 369 43.09 -5.18 -15.65
CA ASP A 369 44.29 -5.52 -16.42
C ASP A 369 43.99 -6.48 -17.58
N LEU A 370 42.93 -7.29 -17.46
CA LEU A 370 42.60 -8.36 -18.42
C LEU A 370 41.28 -8.14 -19.15
N GLU A 371 40.36 -7.38 -18.57
CA GLU A 371 38.99 -7.21 -19.06
C GLU A 371 38.77 -5.75 -19.48
N PRO A 372 38.12 -5.52 -20.63
CA PRO A 372 37.78 -4.17 -21.06
C PRO A 372 36.64 -3.58 -20.21
N LYS A 373 36.48 -2.26 -20.30
CA LYS A 373 35.35 -1.50 -19.75
C LYS A 373 34.02 -2.15 -20.16
N LEU A 374 33.09 -2.18 -19.21
CA LEU A 374 31.78 -2.81 -19.42
C LEU A 374 30.96 -2.04 -20.45
N LYS A 375 30.35 -2.79 -21.36
CA LYS A 375 29.31 -2.30 -22.25
C LYS A 375 27.95 -2.79 -21.74
N LEU A 376 27.12 -1.86 -21.27
CA LEU A 376 25.81 -2.14 -20.65
C LEU A 376 24.75 -2.69 -21.64
N ASN A 377 25.04 -2.68 -22.94
CA ASN A 377 24.18 -3.28 -23.96
C ASN A 377 24.56 -4.74 -24.30
N GLU A 378 25.66 -5.25 -23.77
CA GLU A 378 26.15 -6.62 -23.94
C GLU A 378 26.01 -7.41 -22.62
N SER A 379 26.07 -8.75 -22.65
CA SER A 379 25.90 -9.55 -21.43
C SER A 379 27.07 -9.33 -20.46
N ILE A 380 26.78 -8.95 -19.22
CA ILE A 380 27.77 -8.70 -18.16
C ILE A 380 28.56 -9.98 -17.87
N LEU A 381 27.91 -11.13 -17.76
CA LEU A 381 28.57 -12.40 -17.43
C LEU A 381 29.42 -12.98 -18.58
N GLN A 382 29.29 -12.44 -19.79
CA GLN A 382 30.17 -12.76 -20.92
C GLN A 382 31.40 -11.84 -20.96
N GLN A 383 31.30 -10.64 -20.38
CA GLN A 383 32.38 -9.66 -20.27
C GLN A 383 33.20 -9.80 -18.98
N ARG A 384 32.68 -10.55 -17.99
CA ARG A 384 33.33 -10.79 -16.69
C ARG A 384 33.61 -12.26 -16.51
N ARG A 385 34.87 -12.59 -16.23
CA ARG A 385 35.37 -13.95 -16.07
C ARG A 385 35.37 -14.40 -14.63
N TYR A 386 35.52 -13.47 -13.68
CA TYR A 386 35.75 -13.80 -12.27
C TYR A 386 34.61 -13.31 -11.38
N TRP A 387 34.34 -14.11 -10.35
CA TRP A 387 33.51 -13.73 -9.22
C TRP A 387 34.25 -14.01 -7.91
N MET A 388 33.76 -13.41 -6.83
CA MET A 388 34.31 -13.59 -5.49
C MET A 388 33.21 -14.04 -4.54
N ARG A 389 33.42 -15.16 -3.85
CA ARG A 389 32.48 -15.70 -2.87
C ARG A 389 32.30 -14.71 -1.70
N GLN A 390 31.06 -14.46 -1.28
CA GLN A 390 30.73 -13.52 -0.21
C GLN A 390 29.74 -14.10 0.81
N ALA A 391 30.23 -14.81 1.83
CA ALA A 391 29.36 -15.44 2.83
C ALA A 391 28.48 -14.44 3.59
N ASN A 392 28.99 -13.24 3.82
CA ASN A 392 28.23 -12.17 4.48
C ASN A 392 27.02 -11.70 3.65
N TYR A 393 27.02 -11.92 2.32
CA TYR A 393 25.91 -11.57 1.44
C TYR A 393 24.95 -12.73 1.16
N ASP A 394 25.04 -13.85 1.89
CA ASP A 394 24.06 -14.94 1.79
C ASP A 394 22.73 -14.52 2.43
N LYS A 395 22.02 -13.58 1.79
CA LYS A 395 20.85 -12.88 2.32
C LYS A 395 19.58 -13.74 2.20
N PRO A 396 18.65 -13.68 3.16
CA PRO A 396 17.29 -14.21 3.01
C PRO A 396 16.49 -13.32 2.07
N LEU A 397 16.34 -13.72 0.81
CA LEU A 397 15.79 -12.85 -0.26
C LEU A 397 14.45 -13.34 -0.82
N LEU A 398 14.20 -14.66 -0.83
CA LEU A 398 12.94 -15.24 -1.29
C LEU A 398 12.15 -15.77 -0.09
N THR A 399 10.89 -15.35 0.05
CA THR A 399 10.06 -15.69 1.21
C THR A 399 8.60 -15.90 0.88
N ASN A 400 7.92 -16.80 1.60
CA ASN A 400 6.45 -16.93 1.61
C ASN A 400 5.80 -16.44 2.93
N ILE A 401 6.61 -15.91 3.85
CA ILE A 401 6.17 -15.29 5.10
C ILE A 401 6.78 -13.89 5.23
N ALA A 402 6.14 -13.03 6.03
CA ALA A 402 6.73 -11.72 6.33
C ALA A 402 8.04 -11.91 7.11
N LEU A 403 9.05 -11.11 6.78
CA LEU A 403 10.36 -11.18 7.41
C LEU A 403 10.64 -9.95 8.28
N HIS A 404 11.37 -10.17 9.37
CA HIS A 404 11.99 -9.13 10.19
C HIS A 404 13.50 -9.14 9.90
N TRP A 405 13.90 -8.43 8.83
CA TRP A 405 15.30 -8.23 8.48
C TRP A 405 16.02 -7.35 9.48
N VAL A 406 17.32 -7.57 9.63
CA VAL A 406 18.22 -6.63 10.31
C VAL A 406 18.75 -5.59 9.30
N PRO A 407 19.25 -4.42 9.76
CA PRO A 407 19.96 -3.46 8.91
C PRO A 407 20.98 -4.11 7.96
N GLY A 408 20.87 -3.81 6.66
CA GLY A 408 21.70 -4.40 5.59
C GLY A 408 21.18 -5.72 5.00
N PHE A 409 20.02 -6.21 5.46
CA PHE A 409 19.34 -7.40 4.93
C PHE A 409 20.12 -8.72 5.03
N HIS A 410 21.25 -8.73 5.73
CA HIS A 410 22.14 -9.90 5.87
C HIS A 410 21.53 -11.07 6.64
N SER A 411 20.53 -10.80 7.49
CA SER A 411 19.81 -11.82 8.24
C SER A 411 18.39 -11.35 8.55
N CYS A 412 17.57 -12.29 9.02
CA CYS A 412 16.22 -12.04 9.51
C CYS A 412 16.02 -12.80 10.83
N GLN A 413 14.97 -12.45 11.58
CA GLN A 413 14.61 -13.15 12.81
C GLN A 413 14.03 -14.55 12.53
N GLU A 414 13.40 -14.72 11.38
CA GLU A 414 12.80 -15.98 10.96
C GLU A 414 13.86 -17.03 10.60
N PRO A 415 13.58 -18.33 10.84
CA PRO A 415 14.43 -19.42 10.37
C PRO A 415 14.55 -19.40 8.84
N ALA A 416 15.77 -19.17 8.35
CA ALA A 416 16.06 -19.08 6.93
C ALA A 416 17.06 -20.17 6.51
N THR A 417 16.74 -20.88 5.44
CA THR A 417 17.55 -22.00 4.94
C THR A 417 18.36 -21.57 3.73
N LYS A 418 19.67 -21.78 3.76
CA LYS A 418 20.51 -21.55 2.58
C LYS A 418 20.32 -22.65 1.55
N ASP A 419 20.08 -22.27 0.31
CA ASP A 419 20.00 -23.19 -0.82
C ASP A 419 21.17 -22.94 -1.78
N GLU A 420 22.04 -23.94 -1.91
CA GLU A 420 23.22 -23.89 -2.78
C GLU A 420 22.86 -23.77 -4.27
N ASN A 421 21.60 -24.02 -4.64
CA ASN A 421 21.12 -23.91 -6.01
C ASN A 421 20.50 -22.55 -6.33
N LEU A 422 20.44 -21.61 -5.38
CA LEU A 422 19.95 -20.26 -5.60
C LEU A 422 21.06 -19.25 -5.34
N ILE A 423 21.65 -18.73 -6.41
CA ILE A 423 22.81 -17.84 -6.37
C ILE A 423 22.35 -16.38 -6.46
N MET A 424 23.06 -15.48 -5.79
CA MET A 424 22.94 -14.04 -6.03
C MET A 424 24.23 -13.48 -6.60
N PHE A 425 24.14 -12.86 -7.77
CA PHE A 425 25.19 -12.02 -8.33
C PHE A 425 25.03 -10.60 -7.78
N HIS A 426 26.07 -10.09 -7.13
CA HIS A 426 26.15 -8.71 -6.69
C HIS A 426 27.06 -7.94 -7.64
N PHE A 427 26.48 -6.95 -8.33
CA PHE A 427 27.11 -6.23 -9.42
C PHE A 427 27.80 -4.94 -8.99
N GLN A 428 27.83 -4.61 -7.69
CA GLN A 428 28.41 -3.38 -7.19
C GLN A 428 29.82 -3.10 -7.75
N ARG A 429 30.63 -4.14 -7.97
CA ARG A 429 32.01 -4.05 -8.49
C ARG A 429 32.18 -4.65 -9.90
N MET A 430 31.09 -4.69 -10.67
CA MET A 430 31.08 -5.26 -12.02
C MET A 430 31.90 -4.44 -13.03
N ASP A 431 32.15 -3.16 -12.77
CA ASP A 431 32.95 -2.31 -13.63
C ASP A 431 33.54 -1.17 -12.81
N HIS A 432 34.80 -0.85 -13.11
CA HIS A 432 35.57 0.11 -12.34
C HIS A 432 35.00 1.53 -12.47
N ASP A 433 34.89 2.02 -13.71
CA ASP A 433 34.46 3.39 -13.97
C ASP A 433 33.00 3.60 -13.56
N PHE A 434 32.17 2.58 -13.78
CA PHE A 434 30.78 2.57 -13.33
C PHE A 434 30.70 2.69 -11.79
N TYR A 435 31.46 1.88 -11.06
CA TYR A 435 31.52 1.94 -9.60
C TYR A 435 32.04 3.29 -9.12
N MET A 436 33.15 3.79 -9.67
CA MET A 436 33.75 5.06 -9.23
C MET A 436 32.82 6.26 -9.45
N LYS A 437 32.12 6.31 -10.59
CA LYS A 437 31.12 7.36 -10.85
C LYS A 437 30.01 7.34 -9.80
N ARG A 438 29.51 6.15 -9.47
CA ARG A 438 28.44 5.95 -8.49
C ARG A 438 28.89 6.24 -7.06
N ALA A 439 30.07 5.77 -6.65
CA ALA A 439 30.65 6.02 -5.33
C ALA A 439 30.86 7.52 -5.10
N ASN A 440 31.46 8.22 -6.08
CA ASN A 440 31.64 9.67 -6.02
C ASN A 440 30.30 10.42 -5.88
N TRP A 441 29.28 10.02 -6.62
CA TRP A 441 27.97 10.65 -6.52
C TRP A 441 27.28 10.37 -5.18
N LYS A 442 27.30 9.12 -4.68
CA LYS A 442 26.73 8.73 -3.37
C LYS A 442 27.42 9.43 -2.20
N SER A 443 28.73 9.60 -2.25
CA SER A 443 29.51 10.26 -1.20
C SER A 443 29.14 11.74 -0.97
N ARG A 444 28.44 12.36 -1.92
CA ARG A 444 27.99 13.76 -1.87
C ARG A 444 26.55 13.92 -1.39
N GLN A 445 25.87 12.82 -1.10
CA GLN A 445 24.47 12.84 -0.68
C GLN A 445 24.34 13.09 0.83
N ASN A 446 23.13 13.44 1.26
CA ASN A 446 22.79 13.64 2.68
C ASN A 446 22.73 12.29 3.43
N LEU A 447 23.88 11.73 3.78
CA LEU A 447 24.00 10.46 4.52
C LEU A 447 23.67 10.65 6.01
N LYS A 448 23.05 9.64 6.62
CA LYS A 448 22.79 9.64 8.07
C LYS A 448 24.06 9.29 8.85
N MET A 449 24.62 10.27 9.55
CA MET A 449 25.89 10.10 10.26
C MET A 449 25.81 9.05 11.38
N ASP A 450 24.68 8.96 12.09
CA ASP A 450 24.46 7.96 13.13
C ASP A 450 24.58 6.52 12.61
N ASP A 451 24.11 6.26 11.38
CA ASP A 451 24.24 4.95 10.74
C ASP A 451 25.71 4.64 10.46
N ILE A 452 26.45 5.62 9.91
CA ILE A 452 27.88 5.48 9.60
C ILE A 452 28.68 5.22 10.88
N GLN A 453 28.42 5.95 11.96
CA GLN A 453 29.08 5.76 13.26
C GLN A 453 28.81 4.38 13.86
N ARG A 454 27.65 3.78 13.54
CA ARG A 454 27.29 2.41 13.92
C ARG A 454 27.80 1.35 12.95
N GLY A 455 28.59 1.74 11.94
CA GLY A 455 29.15 0.82 10.95
C GLY A 455 28.15 0.37 9.89
N LEU A 456 27.04 1.07 9.69
CA LEU A 456 26.03 0.75 8.69
C LEU A 456 26.23 1.58 7.42
N GLY A 457 26.45 0.90 6.29
CA GLY A 457 26.54 1.53 4.96
C GLY A 457 27.68 2.54 4.81
N PHE A 458 28.74 2.44 5.62
CA PHE A 458 29.90 3.35 5.58
C PHE A 458 30.56 3.40 4.20
N GLN A 459 30.45 2.34 3.40
CA GLN A 459 30.95 2.28 2.02
C GLN A 459 30.29 3.29 1.09
N HIS A 460 29.11 3.82 1.44
CA HIS A 460 28.44 4.87 0.67
C HIS A 460 29.11 6.25 0.82
N ALA A 461 29.97 6.43 1.83
CA ALA A 461 30.76 7.63 2.02
C ALA A 461 32.11 7.58 1.28
N TYR A 462 32.50 6.43 0.72
CA TYR A 462 33.79 6.27 0.06
C TYR A 462 33.92 7.08 -1.22
N ARG A 463 35.08 7.71 -1.38
CA ARG A 463 35.50 8.51 -2.55
C ARG A 463 37.01 8.46 -2.71
N GLY A 464 37.50 8.71 -3.93
CA GLY A 464 38.93 8.67 -4.23
C GLY A 464 39.58 7.36 -3.79
N GLU A 465 40.71 7.44 -3.07
CA GLU A 465 41.50 6.29 -2.62
C GLU A 465 40.70 5.27 -1.78
N GLN A 466 39.72 5.71 -0.99
CA GLN A 466 38.87 4.78 -0.22
C GLN A 466 37.98 3.94 -1.13
N ALA A 467 37.44 4.54 -2.18
CA ALA A 467 36.62 3.83 -3.17
C ALA A 467 37.49 2.87 -3.99
N GLU A 468 38.69 3.31 -4.40
CA GLU A 468 39.70 2.46 -5.07
C GLU A 468 40.08 1.24 -4.23
N LYS A 469 40.40 1.46 -2.96
CA LYS A 469 40.74 0.38 -2.03
C LYS A 469 39.58 -0.60 -1.89
N PHE A 470 38.36 -0.11 -1.69
CA PHE A 470 37.18 -0.96 -1.58
C PHE A 470 36.94 -1.75 -2.87
N PHE A 471 37.03 -1.12 -4.04
CA PHE A 471 36.83 -1.81 -5.32
C PHE A 471 37.79 -2.98 -5.50
N ASN A 472 39.07 -2.75 -5.19
CA ASN A 472 40.13 -3.75 -5.37
C ASN A 472 40.16 -4.81 -4.26
N GLU A 473 39.57 -4.53 -3.09
CA GLU A 473 39.57 -5.40 -1.92
C GLU A 473 39.13 -6.84 -2.24
N ILE A 474 39.88 -7.81 -1.74
CA ILE A 474 39.61 -9.25 -1.85
C ILE A 474 39.27 -9.77 -0.47
N THR A 475 37.98 -10.01 -0.22
CA THR A 475 37.46 -10.46 1.08
C THR A 475 36.95 -11.91 1.06
N GLY A 476 37.15 -12.62 -0.05
CA GLY A 476 36.72 -13.99 -0.21
C GLY A 476 37.43 -14.70 -1.36
N GLU A 477 37.11 -15.97 -1.55
CA GLU A 477 37.71 -16.80 -2.60
C GLU A 477 37.30 -16.29 -3.99
N ILE A 478 38.29 -16.05 -4.85
CA ILE A 478 38.08 -15.70 -6.25
C ILE A 478 38.17 -16.96 -7.10
N SER A 479 37.22 -17.13 -8.00
CA SER A 479 37.23 -18.21 -8.99
C SER A 479 36.65 -17.72 -10.31
N GLU A 480 36.86 -18.50 -11.37
CA GLU A 480 36.14 -18.26 -12.62
C GLU A 480 34.65 -18.52 -12.46
N ILE A 481 33.83 -17.68 -13.08
CA ILE A 481 32.40 -17.92 -13.18
C ILE A 481 32.20 -19.19 -14.03
N PRO A 482 31.50 -20.22 -13.52
CA PRO A 482 31.29 -21.45 -14.27
C PRO A 482 30.64 -21.18 -15.62
N THR A 483 31.04 -21.93 -16.64
CA THR A 483 30.59 -21.73 -18.02
C THR A 483 29.07 -21.68 -18.16
N LEU A 484 28.35 -22.50 -17.39
CA LEU A 484 26.88 -22.54 -17.36
C LEU A 484 26.25 -21.19 -16.99
N TYR A 485 26.86 -20.45 -16.06
CA TYR A 485 26.41 -19.10 -15.68
C TYR A 485 26.90 -18.06 -16.68
N ARG A 486 28.12 -18.17 -17.21
CA ARG A 486 28.63 -17.21 -18.22
C ARG A 486 27.86 -17.26 -19.54
N SER A 487 27.29 -18.42 -19.89
CA SER A 487 26.41 -18.53 -21.06
C SER A 487 25.07 -17.83 -20.88
N MET A 488 24.71 -17.43 -19.64
CA MET A 488 23.47 -16.70 -19.40
C MET A 488 23.56 -15.27 -19.90
N THR A 489 22.44 -14.80 -20.43
CA THR A 489 22.33 -13.42 -20.88
C THR A 489 21.84 -12.53 -19.73
N ILE A 490 22.74 -11.76 -19.13
CA ILE A 490 22.41 -10.74 -18.13
C ILE A 490 22.90 -9.41 -18.69
N PHE A 491 21.98 -8.61 -19.22
CA PHE A 491 22.27 -7.31 -19.81
C PHE A 491 21.95 -6.21 -18.84
#